data_AF-A0A1F5TSM3-F1
#
_entry.id   AF-A0A1F5TSM3-F1
#
_cell.length_a   1.000
_cell.length_b   1.000
_cell.length_c   1.000
_cell.angle_alpha   90.00
_cell.angle_beta   90.00
_cell.angle_gamma   90.00
#
_symmetry.space_group_name_H-M   'P 1'
#
loop_
_entity.id
_entity.type
_entity.pdbx_description
1 polymer ?
#
loop_
_entity_poly.entity_id
_entity_poly.type
_entity_poly.pdbx_seq_one_letter_code
_entity_poly.pdbx_strand_id
1 'polypeptide(L)'
;MTTKSYKTIKLFLTIIIAIVFSISISHQNFFIPVTTLVASTLVLLFLRKKVGQIISDERDQMSGGKSALLAIQIYSWIAVVSMLLLYSLQDYNPNYEAVALTLAFSTCILMLVYSAIFYYYNKMKLTNRKTLYLIVVVIIFLFLSIFTFRVFSGEDSWMCENGEWIEHGHPSFPAPNKECK
;
A
#
# COMPACT_ATOMS: atom_id res chain seq x y z
N MET A 1 -28.61 3.22 -15.86
CA MET A 1 -27.65 2.10 -16.01
C MET A 1 -27.76 1.18 -14.80
N THR A 2 -27.73 -0.15 -14.98
CA THR A 2 -27.82 -1.10 -13.85
C THR A 2 -26.51 -1.16 -13.07
N THR A 3 -26.58 -1.49 -11.78
CA THR A 3 -25.39 -1.61 -10.91
C THR A 3 -24.42 -2.71 -11.38
N LYS A 4 -24.94 -3.79 -11.98
CA LYS A 4 -24.15 -4.89 -12.54
C LYS A 4 -23.30 -4.40 -13.73
N SER A 5 -23.92 -3.73 -14.70
CA SER A 5 -23.19 -3.17 -15.85
C SER A 5 -22.11 -2.18 -15.42
N TYR A 6 -22.34 -1.41 -14.35
CA TYR A 6 -21.34 -0.45 -13.84
C TYR A 6 -20.13 -1.15 -13.25
N LYS A 7 -20.35 -2.21 -12.48
CA LYS A 7 -19.27 -3.03 -11.93
C LYS A 7 -18.43 -3.68 -13.02
N THR A 8 -19.07 -4.19 -14.09
CA THR A 8 -18.35 -4.79 -15.22
C THR A 8 -17.50 -3.76 -15.96
N ILE A 9 -18.06 -2.58 -16.28
CA ILE A 9 -17.29 -1.50 -16.93
C ILE A 9 -16.14 -1.03 -16.05
N LYS A 10 -16.38 -0.88 -14.74
CA LYS A 10 -15.33 -0.49 -13.79
C LYS A 10 -14.19 -1.51 -13.77
N LEU A 11 -14.50 -2.80 -13.73
CA LEU A 11 -13.50 -3.87 -13.75
C LEU A 11 -12.67 -3.84 -15.04
N PHE A 12 -13.32 -3.70 -16.19
CA PHE A 12 -12.65 -3.60 -17.48
C PHE A 12 -11.70 -2.38 -17.54
N LEU A 13 -12.17 -1.23 -17.07
CA LEU A 13 -11.36 -0.01 -17.00
C LEU A 13 -10.14 -0.20 -16.10
N THR A 14 -10.29 -0.85 -14.94
CA THR A 14 -9.14 -1.12 -14.04
C THR A 14 -8.08 -2.02 -14.67
N ILE A 15 -8.49 -3.01 -15.47
CA ILE A 15 -7.56 -3.87 -16.21
C ILE A 15 -6.79 -3.06 -17.25
N ILE A 16 -7.47 -2.19 -18.01
CA ILE A 16 -6.82 -1.31 -18.99
C ILE A 16 -5.80 -0.40 -18.31
N ILE A 17 -6.16 0.23 -17.19
CA ILE A 17 -5.24 1.10 -16.45
C ILE A 17 -3.98 0.34 -16.05
N ALA A 18 -4.10 -0.88 -15.53
CA ALA A 18 -2.95 -1.69 -15.12
C ALA A 18 -1.98 -2.00 -16.30
N ILE A 19 -2.55 -2.30 -17.47
CA ILE A 19 -1.76 -2.55 -18.69
C ILE A 19 -1.03 -1.26 -19.12
N VAL A 20 -1.74 -0.13 -19.19
CA VAL A 20 -1.16 1.16 -19.58
C VAL A 20 -0.07 1.60 -18.61
N PHE A 21 -0.28 1.41 -17.30
CA PHE A 21 0.72 1.68 -16.27
C PHE A 21 2.00 0.86 -16.49
N SER A 22 1.85 -0.44 -16.74
CA SER A 22 2.99 -1.35 -16.94
C SER A 22 3.83 -0.94 -18.16
N ILE A 23 3.17 -0.62 -19.27
CA ILE A 23 3.85 -0.15 -20.49
C ILE A 23 4.52 1.21 -20.25
N SER A 24 3.83 2.14 -19.59
CA SER A 24 4.33 3.51 -19.41
C SER A 24 5.58 3.58 -18.54
N ILE A 25 5.65 2.78 -17.47
CA ILE A 25 6.82 2.68 -16.60
C ILE A 25 8.02 2.13 -17.38
N SER A 26 7.81 1.11 -18.21
CA SER A 26 8.88 0.53 -19.05
C SER A 26 9.46 1.52 -20.07
N HIS A 27 8.67 2.51 -20.51
CA HIS A 27 9.10 3.55 -21.44
C HIS A 27 9.56 4.84 -20.74
N GLN A 28 9.65 4.86 -19.40
CA GLN A 28 9.99 6.04 -18.59
C GLN A 28 9.11 7.28 -18.89
N ASN A 29 7.88 7.07 -19.39
CA ASN A 29 6.95 8.15 -19.68
C ASN A 29 5.88 8.23 -18.59
N PHE A 30 6.17 8.99 -17.53
CA PHE A 30 5.31 9.11 -16.35
C PHE A 30 4.08 10.01 -16.55
N PHE A 31 3.99 10.74 -17.67
CA PHE A 31 2.82 11.58 -17.96
C PHE A 31 1.59 10.78 -18.41
N ILE A 32 1.81 9.72 -19.19
CA ILE A 32 0.75 8.80 -19.66
C ILE A 32 -0.04 8.15 -18.51
N PRO A 33 0.58 7.58 -17.45
CA PRO A 33 -0.16 6.93 -16.38
C PRO A 33 -1.00 7.93 -15.57
N VAL A 34 -0.48 9.13 -15.31
CA VAL A 34 -1.22 10.19 -14.60
C VAL A 34 -2.46 10.63 -15.39
N THR A 35 -2.29 10.95 -16.67
CA THR A 35 -3.40 11.39 -17.52
C THR A 35 -4.46 10.30 -17.69
N THR A 36 -4.04 9.05 -17.86
CA THR A 36 -4.94 7.89 -17.94
C THR A 36 -5.75 7.70 -16.65
N LEU A 37 -5.13 7.90 -15.49
CA LEU A 37 -5.80 7.73 -14.18
C LEU A 37 -6.84 8.84 -13.94
N VAL A 38 -6.52 10.09 -14.30
CA VAL A 38 -7.45 11.23 -14.25
C VAL A 38 -8.62 11.01 -15.20
N ALA A 39 -8.35 10.69 -16.47
CA ALA A 39 -9.39 10.43 -17.48
C ALA A 39 -10.32 9.28 -17.06
N SER A 40 -9.76 8.17 -16.59
CA SER A 40 -10.51 7.02 -16.10
C SER A 40 -11.41 7.37 -14.92
N THR A 41 -10.92 8.21 -14.01
CA THR A 41 -11.71 8.66 -12.84
C THR A 41 -12.87 9.55 -13.26
N LEU A 42 -12.65 10.49 -14.19
CA LEU A 42 -13.72 11.33 -14.74
C LEU A 42 -14.79 10.49 -15.44
N VAL A 43 -14.39 9.50 -16.23
CA VAL A 43 -15.31 8.55 -16.88
C VAL A 43 -16.12 7.79 -15.84
N LEU A 44 -15.49 7.25 -14.79
CA LEU A 44 -16.19 6.53 -13.72
C LEU A 44 -17.14 7.43 -12.93
N LEU A 45 -16.80 8.69 -12.69
CA LEU A 45 -17.67 9.66 -12.02
C LEU A 45 -18.89 9.99 -12.88
N PHE A 46 -18.69 10.20 -14.19
CA PHE A 46 -19.78 10.44 -15.12
C PHE A 46 -20.73 9.24 -15.24
N LEU A 47 -20.19 8.03 -15.37
CA LEU A 47 -20.98 6.81 -15.41
C LEU A 47 -21.73 6.56 -14.09
N ARG A 48 -21.12 6.87 -12.94
CA ARG A 48 -21.77 6.72 -11.63
C ARG A 48 -23.00 7.61 -11.49
N LYS A 49 -23.00 8.82 -12.06
CA LYS A 49 -24.18 9.71 -12.08
C LYS A 49 -25.37 9.09 -12.83
N LYS A 50 -25.14 8.15 -13.76
CA LYS A 50 -26.18 7.46 -14.55
C LYS A 50 -26.69 6.16 -13.91
N VAL A 51 -26.14 5.76 -12.76
CA VAL A 51 -26.58 4.57 -12.02
C VAL A 51 -27.71 4.96 -11.07
N GLY A 52 -28.88 4.33 -11.23
CA GLY A 52 -30.02 4.59 -10.34
C GLY A 52 -29.70 4.22 -8.89
N GLN A 53 -30.00 5.12 -7.95
CA GLN A 53 -29.79 4.86 -6.52
C GLN A 53 -30.83 3.85 -6.03
N ILE A 54 -30.35 2.80 -5.37
CA ILE A 54 -31.19 1.94 -4.53
C ILE A 54 -31.32 2.67 -3.19
N ILE A 55 -32.55 3.04 -2.81
CA ILE A 55 -32.84 3.62 -1.51
C ILE A 55 -32.84 2.46 -0.50
N SER A 56 -31.70 2.16 0.10
CA SER A 56 -31.61 1.24 1.24
C SER A 56 -31.43 2.04 2.53
N ASP A 57 -32.40 1.97 3.42
CA ASP A 57 -32.44 2.70 4.67
C ASP A 57 -31.54 2.02 5.74
N GLU A 58 -30.24 2.34 5.70
CA GLU A 58 -29.20 1.94 6.69
C GLU A 58 -28.17 3.08 6.90
N ARG A 59 -28.67 4.30 7.14
CA ARG A 59 -27.96 5.57 6.94
C ARG A 59 -26.66 5.74 7.78
N ASP A 60 -26.58 5.16 8.98
CA ASP A 60 -25.41 5.27 9.86
C ASP A 60 -24.29 4.26 9.54
N GLN A 61 -24.63 3.02 9.17
CA GLN A 61 -23.64 2.04 8.71
C GLN A 61 -23.02 2.46 7.36
N MET A 62 -23.81 3.11 6.51
CA MET A 62 -23.30 3.69 5.26
C MET A 62 -22.36 4.89 5.49
N SER A 63 -22.57 5.71 6.53
CA SER A 63 -21.77 6.91 6.77
C SER A 63 -20.32 6.57 7.16
N GLY A 64 -20.12 5.65 8.11
CA GLY A 64 -18.78 5.22 8.53
C GLY A 64 -17.99 4.54 7.40
N GLY A 65 -18.65 3.65 6.63
CA GLY A 65 -18.03 3.00 5.48
C GLY A 65 -17.69 3.99 4.35
N LYS A 66 -18.57 4.96 4.07
CA LYS A 66 -18.37 5.96 3.01
C LYS A 66 -17.23 6.94 3.34
N SER A 67 -17.11 7.36 4.59
CA SER A 67 -15.99 8.21 5.04
C SER A 67 -14.65 7.47 4.96
N ALA A 68 -14.61 6.20 5.37
CA ALA A 68 -13.40 5.39 5.25
C ALA A 68 -12.99 5.13 3.79
N LEU A 69 -13.97 4.89 2.90
CA LEU A 69 -13.74 4.78 1.46
C LEU A 69 -13.19 6.07 0.84
N LEU A 70 -13.70 7.23 1.28
CA LEU A 70 -13.21 8.53 0.81
C LEU A 70 -11.79 8.79 1.29
N ALA A 71 -11.49 8.48 2.56
CA ALA A 71 -10.16 8.62 3.13
C ALA A 71 -9.12 7.79 2.37
N ILE A 72 -9.40 6.50 2.14
CA ILE A 72 -8.45 5.64 1.42
C ILE A 72 -8.31 6.08 -0.05
N GLN A 73 -9.38 6.57 -0.67
CA GLN A 73 -9.32 7.10 -2.03
C GLN A 73 -8.43 8.34 -2.13
N ILE A 74 -8.57 9.31 -1.22
CA ILE A 74 -7.70 10.51 -1.19
C ILE A 74 -6.24 10.10 -0.94
N TYR A 75 -6.00 9.25 0.07
CA TYR A 75 -4.66 8.77 0.38
C TYR A 75 -4.01 8.08 -0.84
N SER A 76 -4.72 7.15 -1.49
CA SER A 76 -4.20 6.44 -2.65
C SER A 76 -3.87 7.38 -3.82
N TRP A 77 -4.67 8.43 -4.03
CA TRP A 77 -4.38 9.43 -5.05
C TRP A 77 -3.09 10.20 -4.76
N ILE A 78 -2.93 10.69 -3.53
CA ILE A 78 -1.72 11.41 -3.11
C ILE A 78 -0.51 10.48 -3.21
N ALA A 79 -0.64 9.24 -2.75
CA ALA A 79 0.45 8.25 -2.77
C ALA A 79 0.89 7.92 -4.20
N VAL A 80 -0.05 7.70 -5.14
CA VAL A 80 0.29 7.42 -6.55
C VAL A 80 0.99 8.60 -7.20
N VAL A 81 0.52 9.82 -7.00
CA VAL A 81 1.18 11.02 -7.56
C VAL A 81 2.58 11.20 -6.97
N SER A 82 2.72 11.04 -5.65
CA SER A 82 4.00 11.18 -4.95
C SER A 82 5.00 10.10 -5.39
N MET A 83 4.54 8.85 -5.52
CA MET A 83 5.36 7.74 -6.03
C MET A 83 5.86 8.03 -7.44
N LEU A 84 4.99 8.42 -8.37
CA LEU A 84 5.37 8.68 -9.76
C LEU A 84 6.33 9.86 -9.88
N LEU A 85 6.14 10.90 -9.06
CA LEU A 85 7.04 12.04 -9.00
C LEU A 85 8.43 11.63 -8.50
N LEU A 86 8.51 10.89 -7.39
CA LEU A 86 9.78 10.43 -6.83
C LEU A 86 10.50 9.48 -7.79
N TYR A 87 9.77 8.55 -8.40
CA TYR A 87 10.32 7.62 -9.38
C TYR A 87 10.80 8.36 -10.65
N SER A 88 10.10 9.41 -11.10
CA SER A 88 10.56 10.25 -12.21
C SER A 88 11.83 11.05 -11.90
N LEU A 89 12.14 11.26 -10.61
CA LEU A 89 13.34 11.97 -10.17
C LEU A 89 14.50 11.02 -9.82
N GLN A 90 14.38 9.72 -10.11
CA GLN A 90 15.40 8.72 -9.78
C GLN A 90 16.80 9.07 -10.32
N ASP A 91 16.88 9.76 -11.46
CA ASP A 91 18.16 10.14 -12.09
C ASP A 91 18.92 11.19 -11.26
N TYR A 92 18.23 11.99 -10.44
CA TYR A 92 18.87 12.97 -9.54
C TYR A 92 19.42 12.32 -8.27
N ASN A 93 18.73 11.31 -7.73
CA ASN A 93 19.17 10.57 -6.55
C ASN A 93 18.60 9.15 -6.58
N PRO A 94 19.45 8.11 -6.60
CA PRO A 94 18.99 6.71 -6.66
C PRO A 94 18.13 6.30 -5.45
N ASN A 95 18.25 7.00 -4.32
CA ASN A 95 17.42 6.74 -3.15
C ASN A 95 15.93 7.03 -3.40
N TYR A 96 15.59 7.90 -4.37
CA TYR A 96 14.19 8.20 -4.67
C TYR A 96 13.45 7.01 -5.30
N GLU A 97 14.15 6.13 -6.02
CA GLU A 97 13.57 4.90 -6.54
C GLU A 97 13.12 4.00 -5.38
N ALA A 98 13.99 3.77 -4.40
CA ALA A 98 13.68 2.97 -3.21
C ALA A 98 12.52 3.57 -2.40
N VAL A 99 12.48 4.90 -2.22
CA VAL A 99 11.38 5.58 -1.51
C VAL A 99 10.07 5.46 -2.29
N ALA A 100 10.10 5.60 -3.62
CA ALA A 100 8.90 5.43 -4.45
C ALA A 100 8.35 3.99 -4.36
N LEU A 101 9.22 2.98 -4.47
CA LEU A 101 8.82 1.57 -4.39
C LEU A 101 8.26 1.20 -3.01
N THR A 102 8.89 1.66 -1.92
CA THR A 102 8.39 1.43 -0.55
C THR A 102 7.02 2.09 -0.33
N LEU A 103 6.81 3.29 -0.86
CA LEU A 103 5.49 3.95 -0.83
C LEU A 103 4.45 3.17 -1.64
N ALA A 104 4.83 2.62 -2.79
CA ALA A 104 3.96 1.79 -3.64
C ALA A 104 3.50 0.52 -2.90
N PHE A 105 4.46 -0.26 -2.37
CA PHE A 105 4.16 -1.51 -1.70
C PHE A 105 3.36 -1.30 -0.41
N SER A 106 3.71 -0.26 0.38
CA SER A 106 2.94 0.07 1.59
C SER A 106 1.50 0.47 1.29
N THR A 107 1.27 1.23 0.21
CA THR A 107 -0.08 1.60 -0.25
C THR A 107 -0.89 0.39 -0.70
N CYS A 108 -0.27 -0.53 -1.46
CA CYS A 108 -0.91 -1.78 -1.87
C CYS A 108 -1.30 -2.64 -0.65
N ILE A 109 -0.40 -2.79 0.32
CA ILE A 109 -0.68 -3.52 1.57
C ILE A 109 -1.83 -2.85 2.33
N LEU A 110 -1.82 -1.52 2.46
CA LEU A 110 -2.91 -0.79 3.13
C LEU A 110 -4.26 -1.05 2.46
N MET A 111 -4.32 -1.08 1.13
CA MET A 111 -5.55 -1.40 0.39
C MET A 111 -6.03 -2.83 0.63
N LEU A 112 -5.12 -3.80 0.69
CA LEU A 112 -5.44 -5.20 1.00
C LEU A 112 -5.96 -5.34 2.43
N VAL A 113 -5.27 -4.71 3.40
CA VAL A 113 -5.68 -4.70 4.81
C VAL A 113 -7.05 -4.05 4.97
N TYR A 114 -7.28 -2.91 4.34
CA TYR A 114 -8.58 -2.24 4.33
C TYR A 114 -9.68 -3.16 3.78
N SER A 115 -9.43 -3.82 2.64
CA SER A 115 -10.37 -4.76 2.04
C SER A 115 -10.66 -5.96 2.95
N ALA A 116 -9.63 -6.52 3.59
CA ALA A 116 -9.77 -7.63 4.53
C ALA A 116 -10.58 -7.24 5.78
N ILE A 117 -10.29 -6.08 6.37
CA ILE A 117 -11.04 -5.53 7.52
C ILE A 117 -12.50 -5.29 7.13
N PHE A 118 -12.74 -4.69 5.96
CA PHE A 118 -14.10 -4.44 5.49
C PHE A 118 -14.88 -5.74 5.22
N TYR A 119 -14.23 -6.73 4.59
CA TYR A 119 -14.80 -8.06 4.39
C TYR A 119 -15.14 -8.73 5.73
N TYR A 120 -14.21 -8.67 6.69
CA TYR A 120 -14.40 -9.23 8.03
C TYR A 120 -15.56 -8.55 8.76
N TYR A 121 -15.60 -7.22 8.79
CA TYR A 121 -16.65 -6.44 9.45
C TYR A 121 -18.04 -6.71 8.84
N ASN A 122 -18.10 -6.84 7.51
CA ASN A 122 -19.36 -7.09 6.81
C ASN A 122 -19.87 -8.54 7.00
N LYS A 123 -18.97 -9.52 7.06
CA LYS A 123 -19.33 -10.95 7.23
C LYS A 123 -19.59 -11.32 8.69
N MET A 124 -18.83 -10.74 9.61
CA MET A 124 -18.91 -11.01 11.03
C MET A 124 -19.54 -9.78 11.71
N LYS A 125 -20.85 -9.83 12.03
CA LYS A 125 -21.47 -8.89 12.98
C LYS A 125 -20.67 -8.98 14.28
N LEU A 126 -19.72 -8.05 14.49
CA LEU A 126 -18.84 -7.99 15.65
C LEU A 126 -19.65 -7.72 16.92
N THR A 127 -20.30 -8.77 17.39
CA THR A 127 -21.05 -8.82 18.65
C THR A 127 -20.07 -9.21 19.74
N ASN A 128 -19.88 -8.34 20.73
CA ASN A 128 -19.11 -8.48 21.97
C ASN A 128 -17.63 -8.93 21.93
N ARG A 129 -17.06 -9.41 20.82
CA ARG A 129 -15.63 -9.82 20.71
C ARG A 129 -14.69 -8.73 20.17
N LYS A 130 -15.16 -7.47 20.03
CA LYS A 130 -14.35 -6.33 19.57
C LYS A 130 -13.08 -6.15 20.42
N THR A 131 -13.19 -6.32 21.74
CA THR A 131 -12.07 -6.24 22.68
C THR A 131 -11.06 -7.37 22.47
N LEU A 132 -11.51 -8.60 22.21
CA LEU A 132 -10.63 -9.73 21.92
C LEU A 132 -9.83 -9.51 20.63
N TYR A 133 -10.49 -9.01 19.57
CA TYR A 133 -9.82 -8.68 18.31
C TYR A 133 -8.76 -7.58 18.51
N LEU A 134 -9.10 -6.51 19.25
CA LEU A 134 -8.15 -5.45 19.61
C LEU A 134 -6.95 -6.00 20.38
N ILE A 135 -7.18 -6.87 21.36
CA ILE A 135 -6.11 -7.52 22.13
C ILE A 135 -5.21 -8.37 21.23
N VAL A 136 -5.78 -9.16 20.31
CA VAL A 136 -4.99 -9.97 19.37
C VAL A 136 -4.14 -9.10 18.45
N VAL A 137 -4.69 -8.00 17.91
CA VAL A 137 -3.94 -7.06 17.06
C VAL A 137 -2.79 -6.42 17.84
N VAL A 138 -3.03 -5.99 19.09
CA VAL A 138 -1.99 -5.41 19.95
C VAL A 138 -0.89 -6.43 20.26
N ILE A 139 -1.26 -7.69 20.54
CA ILE A 139 -0.28 -8.76 20.80
C ILE A 139 0.58 -9.03 19.56
N ILE A 140 -0.04 -9.12 18.37
CA ILE A 140 0.69 -9.30 17.10
C ILE A 140 1.63 -8.12 16.87
N PHE A 141 1.18 -6.89 17.13
CA PHE A 141 1.99 -5.69 16.95
C PHE A 141 3.18 -5.65 17.92
N LEU A 142 2.98 -6.02 19.19
CA LEU A 142 4.05 -6.17 20.17
C LEU A 142 5.05 -7.25 19.74
N PHE A 143 4.57 -8.39 19.25
CA PHE A 143 5.43 -9.48 18.80
C PHE A 143 6.27 -9.07 17.58
N LEU A 144 5.65 -8.43 16.59
CA LEU A 144 6.35 -7.87 15.43
C LEU A 144 7.35 -6.79 15.84
N SER A 145 7.00 -5.92 16.80
CA SER A 145 7.91 -4.90 17.31
C SER A 145 9.15 -5.52 17.96
N ILE A 146 8.98 -6.50 18.85
CA ILE A 146 10.08 -7.25 19.48
C ILE A 146 10.94 -7.92 18.41
N PHE A 147 10.31 -8.55 17.41
CA PHE A 147 11.02 -9.18 16.30
C PHE A 147 11.83 -8.17 15.48
N THR A 148 11.26 -7.00 15.16
CA THR A 148 11.98 -5.93 14.46
C THR A 148 13.13 -5.39 15.29
N PHE A 149 12.94 -5.14 16.59
CA PHE A 149 14.02 -4.71 17.47
C PHE A 149 15.14 -5.74 17.51
N ARG A 150 14.83 -7.04 17.56
CA ARG A 150 15.84 -8.10 17.53
C ARG A 150 16.62 -8.11 16.21
N VAL A 151 15.95 -8.00 15.07
CA VAL A 151 16.60 -8.00 13.75
C VAL A 151 17.46 -6.76 13.53
N PHE A 152 17.04 -5.60 14.03
CA PHE A 152 17.78 -4.34 13.87
C PHE A 152 18.79 -4.05 14.99
N SER A 153 18.86 -4.87 16.04
CA SER A 153 19.77 -4.64 17.17
C SER A 153 21.25 -4.85 16.84
N GLY A 154 21.58 -5.47 15.70
CA GLY A 154 22.97 -5.64 15.25
C GLY A 154 23.83 -6.54 16.15
N GLU A 155 23.21 -7.35 17.01
CA GLU A 155 23.88 -8.21 18.00
C GLU A 155 24.85 -9.20 17.34
N ASP A 156 24.44 -9.81 16.22
CA ASP A 156 25.22 -10.76 15.42
C ASP A 156 25.79 -10.09 14.16
N SER A 157 26.86 -9.31 14.31
CA SER A 157 27.48 -8.57 13.19
C SER A 157 29.01 -8.54 13.26
N TRP A 158 29.66 -8.20 12.15
CA TRP A 158 31.11 -7.98 12.13
C TRP A 158 31.40 -6.53 12.52
N MET A 159 32.22 -6.33 13.54
CA MET A 159 32.68 -4.99 13.96
C MET A 159 34.10 -4.75 13.47
N CYS A 160 34.38 -3.53 13.03
CA CYS A 160 35.73 -3.13 12.64
C CYS A 160 36.44 -2.54 13.86
N GLU A 161 37.42 -3.25 14.40
CA GLU A 161 38.27 -2.73 15.47
C GLU A 161 39.73 -2.84 15.05
N ASN A 162 40.47 -1.73 15.17
CA ASN A 162 41.90 -1.65 14.84
C ASN A 162 42.28 -2.10 13.41
N GLY A 163 41.36 -1.97 12.45
CA GLY A 163 41.59 -2.36 11.05
C GLY A 163 41.39 -3.85 10.77
N GLU A 164 40.86 -4.61 11.73
CA GLU A 164 40.50 -6.01 11.56
C GLU A 164 39.00 -6.23 11.85
N TRP A 165 38.38 -7.13 11.08
CA TRP A 165 37.00 -7.54 11.31
C TRP A 165 36.96 -8.52 12.49
N ILE A 166 36.43 -8.07 13.62
CA ILE A 166 36.23 -8.88 14.81
C ILE A 166 34.79 -9.38 14.81
N GLU A 167 34.62 -10.67 15.09
CA GLU A 167 33.30 -11.31 15.23
C GLU A 167 32.61 -10.77 16.49
N HIS A 168 31.42 -10.18 16.33
CA HIS A 168 30.58 -9.78 17.46
C HIS A 168 29.28 -10.59 17.44
N GLY A 169 29.04 -11.36 18.51
CA GLY A 169 27.97 -12.35 18.56
C GLY A 169 28.31 -13.60 17.74
N HIS A 170 27.34 -14.13 17.00
CA HIS A 170 27.53 -15.23 16.04
C HIS A 170 26.91 -14.88 14.67
N PRO A 171 27.59 -14.04 13.86
CA PRO A 171 27.13 -13.71 12.53
C PRO A 171 27.01 -14.97 11.65
N SER A 172 25.82 -15.19 11.11
CA SER A 172 25.51 -16.30 10.20
C SER A 172 26.10 -16.13 8.78
N PHE A 173 26.84 -15.04 8.56
CA PHE A 173 27.42 -14.64 7.29
C PHE A 173 28.94 -14.41 7.43
N PRO A 174 29.74 -14.72 6.40
CA PRO A 174 31.19 -14.59 6.45
C PRO A 174 31.62 -13.12 6.57
N ALA A 175 32.85 -12.91 7.06
CA ALA A 175 33.43 -11.57 7.21
C ALA A 175 33.41 -10.80 5.87
N PRO A 176 33.18 -9.47 5.90
CA PRO A 176 33.18 -8.66 4.70
C PRO A 176 34.53 -8.68 3.98
N ASN A 177 34.53 -8.87 2.66
CA ASN A 177 35.76 -8.83 1.83
C ASN A 177 36.30 -7.40 1.58
N LYS A 178 35.81 -6.40 2.31
CA LYS A 178 36.24 -5.01 2.17
C LYS A 178 37.29 -4.70 3.24
N GLU A 179 38.27 -3.87 2.89
CA GLU A 179 39.22 -3.32 3.85
C GLU A 179 38.46 -2.64 5.00
N CYS A 180 38.76 -3.09 6.21
CA CYS A 180 38.25 -2.53 7.46
C CYS A 180 38.95 -1.16 7.66
N LYS A 181 38.18 -0.08 7.71
CA LYS A 181 38.69 1.29 7.88
C LYS A 181 37.93 2.00 8.98
#